data_AF-A0A2G9U626-F1
#
_entry.id   AF-A0A2G9U626-F1
#
_cell.length_a   1.000
_cell.length_b   1.000
_cell.length_c   1.000
_cell.angle_alpha   90.00
_cell.angle_beta   90.00
_cell.angle_gamma   90.00
#
_symmetry.space_group_name_H-M   'P 1'
#
loop_
_entity.id
_entity.type
_entity.pdbx_description
1 polymer ?
#
loop_
_entity_poly.entity_id
_entity_poly.type
_entity_poly.pdbx_seq_one_letter_code
_entity_poly.pdbx_strand_id
1 'polypeptide(L)'
;MNEALKFREQQRRLLGADSRLTLGDVTTLNLTILNGGVQANVLPEKFEAYFDIRITPTTDFDEFERMLGKWCKDAGEGVTYEFISKDTNRNMTPTSADDPWWSAFEKSLKDKQCKFTKEIFSAATDSRFIRE
;
A
#
# COMPACT_ATOMS: atom_id res chain seq x y z
N MET A 1 2.59 -14.77 -11.67
CA MET A 1 1.35 -13.94 -11.68
C MET A 1 0.33 -14.31 -10.60
N ASN A 2 0.28 -15.57 -10.15
CA ASN A 2 -0.69 -16.01 -9.13
C ASN A 2 -0.45 -15.40 -7.73
N GLU A 3 0.81 -15.26 -7.30
CA GLU A 3 1.14 -14.84 -5.93
C GLU A 3 0.66 -13.42 -5.58
N ALA A 4 0.86 -12.44 -6.48
CA ALA A 4 0.39 -11.08 -6.24
C ALA A 4 -1.14 -10.99 -6.09
N LEU A 5 -1.89 -11.76 -6.91
CA LEU A 5 -3.36 -11.81 -6.82
C LEU A 5 -3.84 -12.59 -5.60
N LYS A 6 -3.14 -13.66 -5.20
CA LYS A 6 -3.39 -14.36 -3.93
C LYS A 6 -3.18 -13.43 -2.74
N PHE A 7 -2.10 -12.66 -2.73
CA PHE A 7 -1.84 -11.67 -1.69
C PHE A 7 -2.94 -10.60 -1.63
N ARG A 8 -3.35 -10.06 -2.78
CA ARG A 8 -4.48 -9.13 -2.86
C ARG A 8 -5.76 -9.73 -2.25
N GLU A 9 -6.06 -10.98 -2.59
CA GLU A 9 -7.23 -11.68 -2.04
C GLU A 9 -7.10 -11.90 -0.52
N GLN A 10 -5.91 -12.22 -0.02
CA GLN A 10 -5.64 -12.30 1.42
C GLN A 10 -5.90 -10.96 2.11
N GLN A 11 -5.38 -9.85 1.58
CA GLN A 11 -5.60 -8.51 2.14
C GLN A 11 -7.09 -8.11 2.09
N ARG A 12 -7.80 -8.45 1.01
CA ARG A 12 -9.26 -8.25 0.90
C ARG A 12 -10.03 -9.01 1.98
N ARG A 13 -9.62 -10.25 2.28
CA ARG A 13 -10.24 -11.07 3.33
C ARG A 13 -9.96 -10.50 4.72
N LEU A 14 -8.73 -10.02 4.98
CA LEU A 14 -8.40 -9.34 6.24
C LEU A 14 -9.31 -8.12 6.46
N LEU A 15 -9.45 -7.26 5.44
CA LEU A 15 -10.34 -6.11 5.50
C LEU A 15 -11.81 -6.51 5.72
N GLY A 16 -12.28 -7.57 5.06
CA GLY A 16 -13.65 -8.05 5.20
C GLY A 16 -13.95 -8.79 6.52
N ALA A 17 -12.92 -9.24 7.23
CA ALA A 17 -13.07 -10.01 8.47
C ALA A 17 -13.31 -9.14 9.71
N ASP A 18 -12.93 -7.86 9.66
CA ASP A 18 -13.09 -6.92 10.78
C ASP A 18 -13.63 -5.57 10.28
N SER A 19 -14.86 -5.24 10.67
CA SER A 19 -15.55 -4.01 10.27
C SER A 19 -14.93 -2.73 10.83
N ARG A 20 -13.97 -2.83 11.74
CA ARG A 20 -13.20 -1.69 12.27
C ARG A 20 -12.03 -1.32 11.37
N LEU A 21 -11.60 -2.23 10.50
CA LEU A 21 -10.51 -1.97 9.57
C LEU A 21 -10.99 -1.10 8.42
N THR A 22 -10.13 -0.19 8.02
CA THR A 22 -10.29 0.67 6.86
C THR A 22 -9.28 0.28 5.79
N LEU A 23 -9.39 0.89 4.61
CA LEU A 23 -8.49 0.59 3.50
C LEU A 23 -7.01 0.87 3.84
N GLY A 24 -6.74 1.83 4.73
CA GLY A 24 -5.39 2.18 5.15
C GLY A 24 -4.78 1.20 6.16
N ASP A 25 -5.57 0.29 6.73
CA ASP A 25 -5.10 -0.73 7.68
C ASP A 25 -4.62 -2.02 7.00
N VAL A 26 -4.83 -2.14 5.68
CA VAL A 26 -4.38 -3.26 4.86
C VAL A 26 -3.48 -2.77 3.73
N THR A 27 -2.69 -3.67 3.16
CA THR A 27 -1.93 -3.35 1.95
C THR A 27 -2.79 -3.61 0.71
N THR A 28 -2.86 -2.65 -0.20
CA THR A 28 -3.55 -2.83 -1.48
C THR A 28 -2.54 -3.06 -2.60
N LEU A 29 -2.92 -3.91 -3.56
CA LEU A 29 -2.11 -4.25 -4.72
C LEU A 29 -3.01 -4.33 -5.95
N ASN A 30 -2.70 -3.54 -6.97
CA ASN A 30 -3.50 -3.42 -8.19
C ASN A 30 -2.60 -3.56 -9.43
N LEU A 31 -2.89 -4.52 -10.31
CA LEU A 31 -2.35 -4.53 -11.66
C LEU A 31 -3.03 -3.40 -12.45
N THR A 32 -2.26 -2.39 -12.86
CA THR A 32 -2.78 -1.21 -13.56
C THR A 32 -2.54 -1.29 -15.06
N ILE A 33 -1.43 -1.88 -15.49
CA ILE A 33 -1.07 -2.04 -16.89
C ILE A 33 -0.44 -3.41 -17.09
N LEU A 34 -0.81 -4.10 -18.17
CA LEU A 34 -0.16 -5.32 -18.63
C LEU A 34 0.08 -5.18 -20.13
N ASN A 35 1.35 -5.15 -20.53
CA ASN A 35 1.77 -4.95 -21.91
C ASN A 35 2.64 -6.12 -22.37
N GLY A 36 2.53 -6.47 -23.65
CA GLY A 36 3.39 -7.45 -24.29
C GLY A 36 2.77 -8.04 -25.56
N GLY A 37 3.61 -8.55 -26.44
CA GLY A 37 3.22 -9.02 -27.76
C GLY A 37 2.98 -7.89 -28.76
N VAL A 38 3.01 -8.24 -30.05
CA VAL A 38 2.84 -7.29 -31.16
C VAL A 38 1.74 -7.75 -32.10
N GLN A 39 1.72 -9.04 -32.45
CA GLN A 39 0.72 -9.65 -33.33
C GLN A 39 0.36 -11.05 -32.82
N ALA A 40 -0.85 -11.52 -33.15
CA ALA A 40 -1.37 -12.80 -32.66
C ALA A 40 -0.55 -14.04 -33.10
N ASN A 41 0.23 -13.91 -34.18
CA ASN A 41 1.07 -14.96 -34.75
C ASN A 41 2.58 -14.75 -34.51
N VAL A 42 2.95 -13.78 -33.66
CA VAL A 42 4.35 -13.50 -33.30
C VAL A 42 4.55 -13.84 -31.84
N LEU A 43 5.56 -14.66 -31.53
CA LEU A 43 5.92 -14.97 -30.16
C LEU A 43 6.42 -13.69 -29.46
N PRO A 44 5.84 -13.29 -28.31
CA PRO A 44 6.31 -12.13 -27.58
C PRO A 44 7.70 -12.35 -26.99
N GLU A 45 8.57 -11.35 -27.11
CA GLU A 45 9.91 -11.37 -26.48
C GLU A 45 9.86 -11.03 -24.98
N LYS A 46 8.94 -10.15 -24.58
CA LYS A 46 8.76 -9.73 -23.19
C LYS A 46 7.32 -9.35 -22.86
N PHE A 47 7.00 -9.42 -21.57
CA PHE A 47 5.80 -8.83 -20.98
C PHE A 47 6.19 -7.92 -19.82
N GLU A 48 5.48 -6.81 -19.67
CA GLU A 48 5.67 -5.83 -18.60
C GLU A 48 4.34 -5.65 -17.88
N ALA A 49 4.37 -5.79 -16.55
CA ALA A 49 3.21 -5.66 -15.70
C ALA A 49 3.49 -4.59 -14.64
N TYR A 50 2.60 -3.60 -14.55
CA TYR A 50 2.73 -2.47 -13.65
C TYR A 50 1.76 -2.64 -12.49
N PHE A 51 2.29 -2.57 -11.27
CA PHE A 51 1.50 -2.71 -10.06
C PHE A 51 1.54 -1.40 -9.26
N ASP A 52 0.37 -0.88 -8.90
CA ASP A 52 0.23 0.13 -7.85
C ASP A 52 0.06 -0.60 -6.51
N ILE A 53 0.95 -0.32 -5.57
CA ILE A 53 0.95 -0.93 -4.24
C ILE A 53 0.86 0.19 -3.20
N ARG A 54 -0.20 0.20 -2.39
CA ARG A 54 -0.33 1.08 -1.22
C ARG A 54 -0.10 0.25 0.03
N ILE A 55 1.08 0.41 0.63
CA ILE A 55 1.50 -0.32 1.83
C ILE A 55 1.07 0.48 3.05
N THR A 56 0.43 -0.19 4.01
CA THR A 56 0.11 0.44 5.30
C THR A 56 1.39 0.66 6.12
N PRO A 57 1.56 1.80 6.84
CA PRO A 57 2.78 2.10 7.59
C PRO A 57 3.09 1.09 8.71
N THR A 58 2.10 0.28 9.10
CA THR A 58 2.24 -0.81 10.09
C THR A 58 2.93 -2.06 9.53
N THR A 59 3.05 -2.18 8.20
CA THR A 59 3.75 -3.30 7.55
C THR A 59 5.26 -3.13 7.68
N ASP A 60 5.99 -4.26 7.77
CA ASP A 60 7.44 -4.28 7.62
C ASP A 60 7.79 -4.18 6.12
N PHE A 61 8.38 -3.05 5.73
CA PHE A 61 8.67 -2.77 4.33
C PHE A 61 9.79 -3.66 3.79
N ASP A 62 10.76 -4.05 4.62
CA ASP A 62 11.86 -4.92 4.21
C ASP A 62 11.36 -6.35 4.01
N GLU A 63 10.45 -6.83 4.86
CA GLU A 63 9.79 -8.11 4.69
C GLU A 63 8.93 -8.13 3.41
N PHE A 64 8.20 -7.05 3.18
CA PHE A 64 7.38 -6.91 1.97
C PHE A 64 8.25 -6.94 0.71
N GLU A 65 9.38 -6.23 0.69
CA GLU A 65 10.30 -6.25 -0.45
C GLU A 65 10.97 -7.61 -0.66
N ARG A 66 11.36 -8.31 0.43
CA ARG A 66 11.81 -9.71 0.34
C ARG A 66 10.75 -10.62 -0.25
N MET A 67 9.48 -10.42 0.10
CA MET A 67 8.36 -11.17 -0.46
C MET A 67 8.20 -10.91 -1.96
N LEU A 68 8.29 -9.66 -2.43
CA LEU A 68 8.28 -9.33 -3.87
C LEU A 68 9.43 -10.03 -4.61
N GLY A 69 10.66 -9.96 -4.06
CA GLY A 69 11.82 -10.63 -4.64
C GLY A 69 11.66 -12.15 -4.70
N LYS A 70 11.06 -12.74 -3.68
CA LYS A 70 10.71 -14.17 -3.69
C LYS A 70 9.69 -14.50 -4.77
N TRP A 71 8.64 -13.71 -4.95
CA TRP A 71 7.65 -13.95 -6.00
C TRP A 71 8.25 -13.92 -7.40
N CYS A 72 9.18 -13.00 -7.69
CA CYS A 72 9.89 -12.96 -8.96
C CYS A 72 10.79 -14.18 -9.14
N LYS A 73 11.58 -14.54 -8.11
CA LYS A 73 12.43 -15.73 -8.14
C LYS A 73 11.65 -17.02 -8.38
N ASP A 74 10.52 -17.19 -7.68
CA ASP A 74 9.66 -18.37 -7.79
C ASP A 74 8.91 -18.43 -9.13
N ALA A 75 8.73 -17.29 -9.81
CA ALA A 75 8.09 -17.21 -11.12
C ALA A 75 9.00 -17.70 -12.27
N GLY A 76 10.32 -17.76 -12.06
CA GLY A 76 11.28 -18.34 -13.00
C GLY A 76 12.40 -17.39 -13.41
N GLU A 77 13.35 -17.93 -14.17
CA GLU A 77 14.47 -17.18 -14.72
C GLU A 77 13.97 -16.07 -15.67
N GLY A 78 14.63 -14.90 -15.61
CA GLY A 78 14.25 -13.73 -16.41
C GLY A 78 13.08 -12.90 -15.86
N VAL A 79 12.42 -13.34 -14.79
CA VAL A 79 11.39 -12.54 -14.10
C VAL A 79 12.05 -11.61 -13.09
N THR A 80 11.94 -10.31 -13.33
CA THR A 80 12.52 -9.26 -12.49
C THR A 80 11.49 -8.19 -12.16
N TYR A 81 11.83 -7.29 -11.26
CA TYR A 81 11.02 -6.12 -10.94
C TYR A 81 11.93 -4.93 -10.64
N GLU A 82 11.38 -3.74 -10.81
CA GLU A 82 11.99 -2.49 -10.41
C GLU A 82 10.93 -1.56 -9.82
N PHE A 83 11.37 -0.60 -9.02
CA PHE A 83 10.47 0.41 -8.46
C PHE A 83 10.49 1.67 -9.32
N ILE A 84 9.35 2.00 -9.92
CA ILE A 84 9.15 3.29 -10.59
C ILE A 84 9.10 4.43 -9.56
N SER A 85 8.47 4.16 -8.41
CA SER A 85 8.40 5.06 -7.27
C SER A 85 8.40 4.23 -5.99
N LYS A 86 9.28 4.56 -5.05
CA LYS A 86 9.39 3.91 -3.75
C LYS A 86 9.39 4.97 -2.65
N ASP A 87 8.48 4.82 -1.70
CA ASP A 87 8.42 5.62 -0.48
C ASP A 87 8.68 4.67 0.70
N THR A 88 9.62 5.04 1.57
CA THR A 88 10.00 4.24 2.74
C THR A 88 9.62 4.92 4.06
N ASN A 89 8.86 6.01 4.00
CA ASN A 89 8.42 6.72 5.19
C ASN A 89 7.35 5.90 5.93
N ARG A 90 7.66 5.51 7.16
CA ARG A 90 6.78 4.75 8.06
C ARG A 90 6.20 5.60 9.18
N ASN A 91 6.54 6.89 9.21
CA ASN A 91 6.16 7.77 10.30
C ASN A 91 4.66 8.05 10.28
N MET A 92 4.02 7.76 11.41
CA MET A 92 2.60 8.03 11.62
C MET A 92 2.45 9.29 12.46
N THR A 93 1.42 10.08 12.15
CA THR A 93 1.08 11.24 12.99
C THR A 93 0.62 10.73 14.36
N PRO A 94 1.23 11.16 15.47
CA PRO A 94 0.75 10.79 16.80
C PRO A 94 -0.70 11.25 16.97
N THR A 95 -1.53 10.40 17.58
CA THR A 95 -2.93 10.74 17.93
C THR A 95 -3.17 10.60 19.42
N SER A 96 -2.11 10.77 20.20
CA SER A 96 -2.10 10.73 21.66
C SER A 96 -2.30 12.13 22.24
N ALA A 97 -2.80 12.22 23.47
CA ALA A 97 -3.18 13.50 24.09
C ALA A 97 -1.99 14.40 24.46
N ASP A 98 -0.77 13.84 24.49
CA ASP A 98 0.49 14.53 24.73
C ASP A 98 1.07 15.19 23.46
N ASP A 99 0.59 14.83 22.27
CA ASP A 99 0.92 15.56 21.05
C ASP A 99 0.16 16.90 21.00
N PRO A 100 0.84 18.06 20.97
CA PRO A 100 0.19 19.35 21.08
C PRO A 100 -0.71 19.66 19.87
N TRP A 101 -0.39 19.13 18.69
CA TRP A 101 -1.13 19.39 17.46
C TRP A 101 -2.43 18.58 17.42
N TRP A 102 -2.34 17.29 17.71
CA TRP A 102 -3.48 16.41 17.82
C TRP A 102 -4.41 16.84 18.96
N SER A 103 -3.85 17.17 20.13
CA SER A 103 -4.63 17.61 21.29
C SER A 103 -5.43 18.88 20.98
N ALA A 104 -4.82 19.88 20.31
CA ALA A 104 -5.49 21.09 19.89
C ALA A 104 -6.60 20.82 18.84
N PHE A 105 -6.32 19.95 17.87
CA PHE A 105 -7.29 19.57 16.83
C PHE A 105 -8.48 18.80 17.41
N GLU A 106 -8.21 17.77 18.22
CA GLU A 106 -9.23 16.94 18.86
C GLU A 106 -10.12 17.76 19.79
N LYS A 107 -9.54 18.66 20.59
CA LYS A 107 -10.29 19.58 21.43
C LYS A 107 -11.24 20.45 20.61
N SER A 108 -10.75 21.01 19.50
CA SER A 108 -11.57 21.87 18.63
C SER A 108 -12.77 21.11 18.04
N LEU A 109 -12.60 19.84 17.65
CA LEU A 109 -13.69 18.99 17.18
C LEU A 109 -14.70 18.69 18.30
N LYS A 110 -14.22 18.37 19.51
CA LYS A 110 -15.06 18.09 20.68
C LYS A 110 -15.88 19.33 21.10
N ASP A 111 -15.26 20.50 21.15
CA ASP A 111 -15.92 21.78 21.49
C ASP A 111 -17.04 22.12 20.49
N LYS A 112 -16.91 21.68 19.23
CA LYS A 112 -17.91 21.82 18.18
C LYS A 112 -18.90 20.66 18.09
N GLN A 113 -18.82 19.69 19.00
CA GLN A 113 -19.64 18.49 19.02
C GLN A 113 -19.56 17.68 17.70
N CYS A 114 -18.43 17.77 17.00
CA CYS A 114 -18.20 17.00 15.78
C CYS A 114 -17.95 15.53 16.13
N LYS A 115 -18.61 14.63 15.39
CA LYS A 115 -18.26 13.21 15.39
C LYS A 115 -17.08 12.98 14.44
N PHE A 116 -16.09 12.21 14.87
CA PHE A 116 -14.92 11.90 14.05
C PHE A 116 -14.40 10.49 14.31
N THR A 117 -13.67 9.96 13.35
CA THR A 117 -12.91 8.71 13.42
C THR A 117 -11.45 8.98 13.04
N LYS A 118 -10.56 8.06 13.40
CA LYS A 118 -9.14 8.11 13.04
C LYS A 118 -8.88 7.01 12.04
N GLU A 119 -8.24 7.35 10.92
CA GLU A 119 -7.98 6.41 9.83
C GLU A 119 -6.62 6.70 9.22
N ILE A 120 -6.00 5.65 8.68
CA ILE A 120 -4.81 5.81 7.84
C ILE A 120 -5.28 6.22 6.45
N PHE A 121 -4.86 7.40 6.00
CA PHE A 121 -5.18 7.88 4.67
C PHE A 121 -4.36 7.09 3.63
N SER A 122 -5.03 6.34 2.75
CA SER A 122 -4.40 5.44 1.76
C SER A 122 -3.83 6.17 0.52
N ALA A 123 -4.11 7.46 0.39
CA ALA A 123 -3.49 8.34 -0.57
C ALA A 123 -2.35 9.16 0.07
N ALA A 124 -1.66 9.95 -0.75
CA ALA A 124 -0.57 10.80 -0.28
C ALA A 124 -0.99 12.27 -0.32
N THR A 125 -0.47 13.04 0.63
CA THR A 125 -0.52 14.51 0.66
C THR A 125 0.86 15.04 1.04
N ASP A 126 1.10 16.34 0.87
CA ASP A 126 2.38 16.96 1.23
C ASP A 126 2.74 16.81 2.72
N SER A 127 1.76 16.45 3.58
CA SER A 127 2.01 16.13 4.99
C SER A 127 3.07 15.04 5.19
N ARG A 128 3.31 14.18 4.19
CA ARG A 128 4.35 13.14 4.27
C ARG A 128 5.76 13.71 4.41
N PHE A 129 6.05 14.85 3.76
CA PHE A 129 7.37 15.48 3.80
C PHE A 129 7.66 16.16 5.13
N ILE A 130 6.61 16.49 5.90
CA ILE A 130 6.74 17.07 7.24
C ILE A 130 7.02 15.98 8.29
N ARG A 131 6.72 14.71 7.95
CA ARG A 131 6.97 13.57 8.83
C ARG A 131 8.35 12.94 8.65
N GLU A 132 9.14 13.37 7.66
CA GLU A 132 10.54 12.94 7.48
C GLU A 132 11.44 13.55 8.55
#